data_AF-A0A381JRX7-F1
#
_entry.id   AF-A0A381JRX7-F1
#
_cell.length_a   1.000
_cell.length_b   1.000
_cell.length_c   1.000
_cell.angle_alpha   90.00
_cell.angle_beta   90.00
_cell.angle_gamma   90.00
#
_symmetry.space_group_name_H-M   'P 1'
#
loop_
_entity.id
_entity.type
_entity.pdbx_description
1 polymer ?
#
loop_
_entity_poly.entity_id
_entity_poly.type
_entity_poly.pdbx_seq_one_letter_code
_entity_poly.pdbx_strand_id
1 'polypeptide(L)'
;MKFKALLLALSLSSAFSFAQEKVKYSKEDIKKMETYLFNEGFNIPSPKKISTIIMKDGTINKGYCSKVDSKRGQIYEIAIKDSATKKQITFNAENVSEMYIYPSNAEKIAKVGKYFGNIRNFGTKKLTKNTTAESIHFINQTVSLKNKKDDKEFLMQLINPEFNDIISVYYDPRAKETGGFSVGGSPQLGGGVIKSYYVKKGDKIMWLHKDDFEDNYDFLFGDNAEFVKKYPKKSVEWDYFSFLVSQYTEMTNG
;
A
#
# COMPACT_ATOMS: atom_id res chain seq x y z
N MET A 1 -7.83 -39.45 -9.31
CA MET A 1 -7.39 -38.62 -10.46
C MET A 1 -7.13 -37.15 -10.14
N LYS A 2 -7.74 -36.55 -9.10
CA LYS A 2 -7.58 -35.10 -8.80
C LYS A 2 -6.22 -34.67 -8.23
N PHE A 3 -5.50 -35.58 -7.55
CA PHE A 3 -4.19 -35.27 -6.97
C PHE A 3 -3.06 -35.16 -8.01
N LYS A 4 -3.12 -35.96 -9.08
CA LYS A 4 -2.13 -35.91 -10.17
C LYS A 4 -2.27 -34.65 -11.03
N ALA A 5 -3.49 -34.15 -11.22
CA ALA A 5 -3.74 -32.89 -11.93
C ALA A 5 -3.22 -31.67 -11.16
N LEU A 6 -3.35 -31.66 -9.82
CA LEU A 6 -2.84 -30.59 -8.97
C LEU A 6 -1.29 -30.54 -8.97
N LEU A 7 -0.63 -31.69 -8.91
CA LEU A 7 0.82 -31.81 -9.01
C LEU A 7 1.35 -31.41 -10.41
N LEU A 8 0.61 -31.72 -11.47
CA LEU A 8 0.98 -31.32 -12.83
C LEU A 8 0.85 -29.80 -13.00
N ALA A 9 -0.20 -29.17 -12.46
CA ALA A 9 -0.39 -27.72 -12.48
C ALA A 9 0.70 -26.97 -11.69
N LEU A 10 1.12 -27.50 -10.54
CA LEU A 10 2.23 -26.97 -9.74
C LEU A 10 3.61 -27.15 -10.41
N SER A 11 3.79 -28.21 -11.22
CA SER A 11 5.03 -28.41 -11.97
C SER A 11 5.15 -27.51 -13.20
N LEU A 12 4.03 -27.19 -13.87
CA LEU A 12 4.01 -26.31 -15.02
C LEU A 12 4.29 -24.85 -14.64
N SER A 13 3.74 -24.36 -13.52
CA SER A 13 4.04 -23.00 -13.03
C SER A 13 5.52 -22.80 -12.69
N SER A 14 6.21 -23.84 -12.19
CA SER A 14 7.65 -23.76 -11.91
C SER A 14 8.53 -23.66 -13.16
N ALA A 15 8.13 -24.25 -14.29
CA ALA A 15 8.91 -24.20 -15.54
C ALA A 15 8.84 -22.82 -16.23
N PHE A 16 7.72 -22.10 -16.11
CA PHE A 16 7.59 -20.74 -16.64
C PHE A 16 8.47 -19.73 -15.89
N SER A 17 8.76 -19.94 -14.59
CA SER A 17 9.62 -19.03 -13.83
C SER A 17 11.09 -19.02 -14.31
N PHE A 18 11.58 -20.10 -14.93
CA PHE A 18 12.97 -20.18 -15.40
C PHE A 18 13.18 -19.63 -16.82
N ALA A 19 12.15 -19.72 -17.68
CA ALA A 19 12.22 -19.34 -19.09
C ALA A 19 11.84 -17.89 -19.39
N GLN A 20 11.54 -17.06 -18.39
CA GLN A 20 11.24 -15.65 -18.63
C GLN A 20 12.47 -14.93 -19.22
N GLU A 21 12.35 -14.49 -20.46
CA GLU A 21 13.31 -13.62 -21.13
C GLU A 21 13.23 -12.21 -20.56
N LYS A 22 14.37 -11.54 -20.49
CA LYS A 22 14.44 -10.15 -20.04
C LYS A 22 13.87 -9.24 -21.14
N VAL A 23 12.71 -8.66 -20.89
CA VAL A 23 12.13 -7.56 -21.68
C VAL A 23 12.91 -6.28 -21.40
N LYS A 24 13.27 -5.55 -22.46
CA LYS A 24 13.89 -4.22 -22.40
C LYS A 24 12.84 -3.15 -22.68
N TYR A 25 12.55 -2.31 -21.69
CA TYR A 25 11.57 -1.23 -21.82
C TYR A 25 12.17 0.04 -22.42
N SER A 26 11.32 0.83 -23.08
CA SER A 26 11.66 2.18 -23.52
C SER A 26 11.87 3.10 -22.30
N LYS A 27 12.52 4.26 -22.50
CA LYS A 27 12.70 5.25 -21.42
C LYS A 27 11.36 5.78 -20.93
N GLU A 28 10.41 5.94 -21.84
CA GLU A 28 9.06 6.42 -21.60
C GLU A 28 8.27 5.41 -20.75
N ASP A 29 8.42 4.11 -21.03
CA ASP A 29 7.78 3.06 -20.25
C ASP A 29 8.42 2.91 -18.88
N ILE A 30 9.74 3.01 -18.77
CA ILE A 30 10.42 3.05 -17.46
C ILE A 30 9.88 4.21 -16.62
N LYS A 31 9.77 5.42 -17.19
CA LYS A 31 9.22 6.59 -16.48
C LYS A 31 7.78 6.38 -16.02
N LYS A 32 6.95 5.67 -16.80
CA LYS A 32 5.59 5.29 -16.37
C LYS A 32 5.64 4.29 -15.21
N MET A 33 6.48 3.27 -15.30
CA MET A 33 6.63 2.26 -14.25
C MET A 33 7.18 2.84 -12.94
N GLU A 34 8.05 3.86 -13.01
CA GLU A 34 8.55 4.60 -11.86
C GLU A 34 7.52 5.54 -11.22
N THR A 35 6.34 5.72 -11.84
CA THR A 35 5.29 6.55 -11.26
C THR A 35 4.76 5.86 -10.01
N TYR A 36 4.89 6.54 -8.87
CA TYR A 36 4.41 6.03 -7.60
C TYR A 36 2.91 6.27 -7.44
N LEU A 37 2.14 5.18 -7.34
CA LEU A 37 0.67 5.21 -7.36
C LEU A 37 0.02 4.96 -6.00
N PHE A 38 0.78 4.57 -4.97
CA PHE A 38 0.20 4.40 -3.64
C PHE A 38 0.01 5.74 -2.93
N ASN A 39 -1.05 5.82 -2.14
CA ASN A 39 -1.27 6.90 -1.20
C ASN A 39 -0.16 6.91 -0.14
N GLU A 40 0.26 8.11 0.26
CA GLU A 40 1.23 8.26 1.34
C GLU A 40 0.63 7.87 2.70
N GLY A 41 1.46 7.27 3.57
CA GLY A 41 1.12 7.02 4.97
C GLY A 41 0.68 8.29 5.70
N PHE A 42 -0.32 8.20 6.56
CA PHE A 42 -0.92 9.32 7.28
C PHE A 42 -0.52 9.32 8.75
N ASN A 43 -0.24 10.53 9.27
CA ASN A 43 0.16 10.68 10.66
C ASN A 43 -0.75 11.60 11.48
N ILE A 44 -1.49 12.54 10.86
CA ILE A 44 -2.18 13.62 11.59
C ILE A 44 -3.63 13.83 11.11
N PRO A 45 -4.65 13.48 11.93
CA PRO A 45 -6.06 13.65 11.59
C PRO A 45 -6.49 15.11 11.47
N SER A 46 -7.49 15.35 10.63
CA SER A 46 -8.21 16.61 10.54
C SER A 46 -9.28 16.68 11.63
N PRO A 47 -9.21 17.65 12.56
CA PRO A 47 -10.28 17.87 13.52
C PRO A 47 -11.49 18.62 12.92
N LYS A 48 -11.48 18.91 11.60
CA LYS A 48 -12.48 19.75 10.93
C LYS A 48 -13.40 18.99 9.98
N LYS A 49 -13.07 17.75 9.64
CA LYS A 49 -13.88 16.89 8.76
C LYS A 49 -14.47 15.73 9.57
N ILE A 50 -15.72 15.41 9.28
CA ILE A 50 -16.43 14.31 9.93
C ILE A 50 -15.84 13.01 9.42
N SER A 51 -15.19 12.27 10.31
CA SER A 51 -14.68 10.93 10.09
C SER A 51 -15.76 9.90 10.45
N THR A 52 -15.64 8.70 9.89
CA THR A 52 -16.56 7.59 10.16
C THR A 52 -15.77 6.42 10.75
N ILE A 53 -16.27 5.83 11.83
CA ILE A 53 -15.74 4.62 12.46
C ILE A 53 -16.83 3.56 12.43
N ILE A 54 -16.52 2.40 11.86
CA ILE A 54 -17.41 1.25 11.78
C ILE A 54 -16.87 0.17 12.72
N MET A 55 -17.67 -0.17 13.72
CA MET A 55 -17.34 -1.18 14.72
C MET A 55 -17.61 -2.58 14.18
N LYS A 56 -16.99 -3.60 14.78
CA LYS A 56 -17.21 -5.01 14.38
C LYS A 56 -18.64 -5.51 14.56
N ASP A 57 -19.39 -4.89 15.47
CA ASP A 57 -20.82 -5.16 15.65
C ASP A 57 -21.71 -4.46 14.60
N GLY A 58 -21.11 -3.74 13.65
CA GLY A 58 -21.80 -2.97 12.61
C GLY A 58 -22.20 -1.55 13.01
N THR A 59 -21.96 -1.13 14.25
CA THR A 59 -22.30 0.22 14.72
C THR A 59 -21.45 1.27 14.00
N ILE A 60 -22.09 2.33 13.52
CA ILE A 60 -21.45 3.43 12.80
C ILE A 60 -21.39 4.68 13.69
N ASN A 61 -20.19 5.19 13.91
CA ASN A 61 -19.92 6.38 14.70
C ASN A 61 -19.38 7.50 13.79
N LYS A 62 -19.99 8.69 13.85
CA LYS A 62 -19.61 9.85 13.02
C LYS A 62 -19.19 11.04 13.87
N GLY A 63 -17.97 11.51 13.67
CA GLY A 63 -17.44 12.61 14.47
C GLY A 63 -16.14 13.19 13.93
N TYR A 64 -15.71 14.29 14.52
CA TYR A 64 -14.44 14.92 14.19
C TYR A 64 -13.31 14.15 14.88
N CYS A 65 -12.43 13.52 14.10
CA CYS A 65 -11.31 12.77 14.67
C CYS A 65 -10.38 13.74 15.42
N SER A 66 -10.36 13.61 16.74
CA SER A 66 -9.53 14.44 17.62
C SER A 66 -8.17 13.82 17.90
N LYS A 67 -8.08 12.49 17.91
CA LYS A 67 -6.85 11.77 18.28
C LYS A 67 -6.81 10.38 17.65
N VAL A 68 -5.61 9.96 17.24
CA VAL A 68 -5.29 8.58 16.87
C VAL A 68 -3.99 8.25 17.61
N ASP A 69 -4.06 7.37 18.60
CA ASP A 69 -2.89 6.97 19.37
C ASP A 69 -2.29 5.69 18.83
N SER A 70 -0.97 5.73 18.63
CA SER A 70 -0.21 4.60 18.13
C SER A 70 0.94 4.25 19.05
N LYS A 71 1.13 2.96 19.32
CA LYS A 71 2.30 2.43 20.04
C LYS A 71 3.17 1.66 19.06
N ARG A 72 4.40 2.13 18.85
CA ARG A 72 5.33 1.56 17.87
C ARG A 72 4.69 1.41 16.48
N GLY A 73 3.93 2.40 16.03
CA GLY A 73 3.24 2.42 14.73
C GLY A 73 1.90 1.67 14.68
N GLN A 74 1.48 0.96 15.73
CA GLN A 74 0.19 0.27 15.76
C GLN A 74 -0.85 1.15 16.46
N ILE A 75 -1.95 1.43 15.78
CA ILE A 75 -3.08 2.16 16.35
C ILE A 75 -3.74 1.26 17.40
N TYR A 76 -3.91 1.78 18.62
CA TYR A 76 -4.61 1.07 19.69
C TYR A 76 -5.84 1.83 20.20
N GLU A 77 -5.88 3.15 19.99
CA GLU A 77 -6.98 4.00 20.43
C GLU A 77 -7.30 5.08 19.40
N ILE A 78 -8.59 5.32 19.19
CA ILE A 78 -9.12 6.39 18.33
C ILE A 78 -10.12 7.21 19.14
N ALA A 79 -9.99 8.53 19.13
CA ALA A 79 -10.95 9.43 19.77
C ALA A 79 -11.60 10.37 18.74
N ILE A 80 -12.93 10.44 18.76
CA ILE A 80 -13.72 11.39 17.97
C ILE A 80 -14.53 12.29 18.88
N LYS A 81 -14.79 13.51 18.42
CA LYS A 81 -15.85 14.36 18.96
C LYS A 81 -17.11 14.13 18.14
N ASP A 82 -18.13 13.59 18.77
CA ASP A 82 -19.41 13.28 18.13
C ASP A 82 -19.95 14.51 17.38
N SER A 83 -20.42 14.29 16.15
CA SER A 83 -20.78 15.39 15.25
C SER A 83 -22.01 16.17 15.74
N ALA A 84 -22.94 15.51 16.45
CA ALA A 84 -24.18 16.10 16.96
C ALA A 84 -24.01 16.69 18.37
N THR A 85 -23.52 15.88 19.31
CA THR A 85 -23.44 16.21 20.74
C THR A 85 -22.15 16.90 21.15
N LYS A 86 -21.12 16.89 20.29
CA LYS A 86 -19.76 17.38 20.55
C LYS A 86 -19.02 16.68 21.70
N LYS A 87 -19.61 15.65 22.30
CA LYS A 87 -18.97 14.83 23.35
C LYS A 87 -17.85 13.99 22.75
N GLN A 88 -16.78 13.81 23.52
CA GLN A 88 -15.69 12.94 23.12
C GLN A 88 -16.07 11.49 23.36
N ILE A 89 -15.79 10.63 22.37
CA ILE A 89 -15.95 9.19 22.42
C ILE A 89 -14.62 8.57 22.03
N THR A 90 -14.18 7.58 22.80
CA THR A 90 -12.92 6.86 22.59
C THR A 90 -13.21 5.40 22.26
N PHE A 91 -12.51 4.85 21.27
CA PHE A 91 -12.65 3.49 20.79
C PHE A 91 -11.32 2.74 20.90
N ASN A 92 -11.36 1.49 21.38
CA ASN A 92 -10.25 0.56 21.21
C ASN A 92 -10.20 0.08 19.76
N ALA A 93 -9.03 0.18 19.13
CA ALA A 93 -8.81 -0.22 17.74
C ALA A 93 -9.17 -1.69 17.47
N GLU A 94 -9.02 -2.57 18.45
CA GLU A 94 -9.36 -4.00 18.33
C GLU A 94 -10.86 -4.23 18.05
N ASN A 95 -11.73 -3.31 18.48
CA ASN A 95 -13.17 -3.39 18.26
C ASN A 95 -13.65 -2.68 16.98
N VAL A 96 -12.75 -1.98 16.30
CA VAL A 96 -13.04 -1.28 15.05
C VAL A 96 -12.83 -2.25 13.89
N SER A 97 -13.80 -2.30 12.97
CA SER A 97 -13.71 -3.06 11.73
C SER A 97 -12.98 -2.25 10.65
N GLU A 98 -13.44 -1.02 10.42
CA GLU A 98 -12.79 -0.07 9.52
C GLU A 98 -13.09 1.37 9.91
N MET A 99 -12.28 2.30 9.42
CA MET A 99 -12.52 3.73 9.62
C MET A 99 -12.04 4.57 8.44
N TYR A 100 -12.69 5.72 8.28
CA TYR A 100 -12.45 6.70 7.24
C TYR A 100 -12.11 8.03 7.92
N ILE A 101 -10.82 8.38 7.94
CA ILE A 101 -10.29 9.56 8.62
C ILE A 101 -9.75 10.54 7.60
N TYR A 102 -9.88 11.84 7.85
CA TYR A 102 -9.42 12.86 6.91
C TYR A 102 -8.03 13.41 7.30
N PRO A 103 -7.13 13.64 6.34
CA PRO A 103 -5.85 14.32 6.61
C PRO A 103 -6.06 15.80 6.96
N SER A 104 -5.30 16.28 7.94
CA SER A 104 -5.25 17.71 8.25
C SER A 104 -4.69 18.52 7.06
N ASN A 105 -5.01 19.82 6.97
CA ASN A 105 -4.45 20.67 5.92
C ASN A 105 -2.93 20.79 6.01
N ALA A 106 -2.37 20.78 7.23
CA ALA A 106 -0.92 20.79 7.43
C ALA A 106 -0.25 19.52 6.90
N GLU A 107 -0.85 18.35 7.17
CA GLU A 107 -0.41 17.07 6.61
C GLU A 107 -0.42 17.13 5.08
N LYS A 108 -1.51 17.62 4.47
CA LYS A 108 -1.59 17.77 3.00
C LYS A 108 -0.47 18.62 2.43
N ILE A 109 -0.20 19.78 3.04
CA ILE A 109 0.87 20.69 2.58
C ILE A 109 2.24 20.02 2.73
N ALA A 110 2.51 19.36 3.86
CA ALA A 110 3.76 18.66 4.10
C ALA A 110 4.01 17.56 3.06
N LYS A 111 2.96 16.78 2.72
CA LYS A 111 3.02 15.74 1.69
C LYS A 111 3.25 16.32 0.29
N VAL A 112 2.55 17.40 -0.06
CA VAL A 112 2.79 18.12 -1.32
C VAL A 112 4.24 18.62 -1.39
N GLY A 113 4.78 19.18 -0.31
CA GLY A 113 6.19 19.59 -0.23
C GLY A 113 7.16 18.42 -0.45
N LYS A 114 6.92 17.27 0.19
CA LYS A 114 7.69 16.04 -0.04
C LYS A 114 7.61 15.56 -1.48
N TYR A 115 6.42 15.56 -2.06
CA TYR A 115 6.19 15.17 -3.46
C TYR A 115 7.02 16.03 -4.41
N PHE A 116 7.01 17.36 -4.25
CA PHE A 116 7.81 18.27 -5.07
C PHE A 116 9.32 18.17 -4.81
N GLY A 117 9.73 17.81 -3.60
CA GLY A 117 11.13 17.57 -3.26
C GLY A 117 11.71 16.27 -3.85
N ASN A 118 10.86 15.32 -4.26
CA ASN A 118 11.30 14.06 -4.85
C ASN A 118 11.39 14.18 -6.39
N ILE A 119 12.60 14.08 -6.93
CA ILE A 119 12.91 14.28 -8.36
C ILE A 119 12.15 13.30 -9.28
N ARG A 120 11.77 12.12 -8.78
CA ARG A 120 10.92 11.15 -9.53
C ARG A 120 9.59 11.74 -9.96
N ASN A 121 9.08 12.69 -9.18
CA ASN A 121 7.79 13.33 -9.40
C ASN A 121 7.88 14.60 -10.27
N PHE A 122 9.10 15.09 -10.56
CA PHE A 122 9.32 16.35 -11.28
C PHE A 122 8.93 16.25 -12.77
N GLY A 123 8.81 15.02 -13.30
CA GLY A 123 8.49 14.74 -14.70
C GLY A 123 7.03 14.41 -15.00
N THR A 124 6.17 14.26 -13.99
CA THR A 124 4.74 13.90 -14.12
C THR A 124 3.88 15.15 -13.93
N LYS A 125 3.74 15.96 -14.98
CA LYS A 125 2.99 17.24 -15.01
C LYS A 125 1.46 17.12 -14.75
N LYS A 126 0.95 16.05 -14.16
CA LYS A 126 -0.45 15.90 -13.75
C LYS A 126 -0.54 15.61 -12.25
N LEU A 127 -0.05 16.55 -11.44
CA LEU A 127 -0.53 16.69 -10.07
C LEU A 127 -2.02 17.04 -10.12
N THR A 128 -2.89 16.22 -9.52
CA THR A 128 -4.08 16.68 -8.75
C THR A 128 -5.01 15.57 -8.24
N LYS A 129 -4.91 14.30 -8.66
CA LYS A 129 -5.89 13.28 -8.19
C LYS A 129 -5.40 12.29 -7.13
N ASN A 130 -4.20 11.75 -7.26
CA ASN A 130 -3.83 10.56 -6.47
C ASN A 130 -3.31 10.86 -5.05
N THR A 131 -3.03 12.12 -4.69
CA THR A 131 -2.61 12.50 -3.32
C THR A 131 -3.77 12.95 -2.42
N THR A 132 -5.00 12.87 -2.93
CA THR A 132 -6.21 13.34 -2.26
C THR A 132 -7.31 12.29 -2.25
N ALA A 133 -7.01 11.06 -1.80
CA ALA A 133 -8.08 10.27 -1.21
C ALA A 133 -8.77 11.17 -0.17
N GLU A 134 -10.06 11.49 -0.39
CA GLU A 134 -10.74 12.49 0.44
C GLU A 134 -10.64 12.08 1.90
N SER A 135 -10.87 10.79 2.16
CA SER A 135 -10.60 10.08 3.40
C SER A 135 -9.49 9.06 3.23
N ILE A 136 -8.74 8.85 4.30
CA ILE A 136 -7.80 7.76 4.51
C ILE A 136 -8.57 6.59 5.10
N HIS A 137 -8.50 5.45 4.41
CA HIS A 137 -9.17 4.23 4.80
C HIS A 137 -8.25 3.36 5.63
N PHE A 138 -8.73 2.93 6.78
CA PHE A 138 -8.09 1.93 7.61
C PHE A 138 -9.00 0.73 7.74
N ILE A 139 -8.43 -0.46 7.64
CA ILE A 139 -9.15 -1.72 7.76
C ILE A 139 -8.45 -2.56 8.83
N ASN A 140 -9.23 -3.19 9.70
CA ASN A 140 -8.71 -4.17 10.64
C ASN A 140 -8.30 -5.44 9.88
N GLN A 141 -7.06 -5.86 10.07
CA GLN A 141 -6.52 -7.09 9.49
C GLN A 141 -5.88 -7.94 10.58
N THR A 142 -6.12 -9.25 10.51
CA THR A 142 -5.38 -10.24 11.29
C THR A 142 -4.07 -10.51 10.59
N VAL A 143 -2.94 -10.15 11.21
CA VAL A 143 -1.62 -10.31 10.63
C VAL A 143 -0.57 -10.55 11.70
N SER A 144 0.39 -11.43 11.42
CA SER A 144 1.63 -11.49 12.18
C SER A 144 2.58 -10.40 11.71
N LEU A 145 2.95 -9.52 12.64
CA LEU A 145 3.93 -8.48 12.37
C LEU A 145 5.32 -9.08 12.20
N LYS A 146 6.21 -8.35 11.51
CA LYS A 146 7.61 -8.73 11.35
C LYS A 146 8.23 -9.19 12.69
N ASN A 147 8.84 -10.38 12.68
CA ASN A 147 9.48 -11.02 13.83
C ASN A 147 8.55 -11.36 15.00
N LYS A 148 7.24 -11.48 14.75
CA LYS A 148 6.27 -12.05 15.69
C LYS A 148 5.74 -13.38 15.15
N LYS A 149 5.34 -14.25 16.06
CA LYS A 149 4.77 -15.57 15.72
C LYS A 149 3.25 -15.55 15.76
N ASP A 150 2.69 -14.73 16.65
CA ASP A 150 1.25 -14.69 16.87
C ASP A 150 0.62 -13.66 15.95
N ASP A 151 -0.42 -14.09 15.24
CA ASP A 151 -1.31 -13.21 14.53
C ASP A 151 -2.07 -12.33 15.53
N LYS A 152 -2.20 -11.06 15.19
CA LYS A 152 -3.00 -10.09 15.93
C LYS A 152 -3.75 -9.19 14.97
N GLU A 153 -4.83 -8.62 15.48
CA GLU A 153 -5.62 -7.65 14.74
C GLU A 153 -5.02 -6.26 14.85
N PHE A 154 -4.87 -5.60 13.71
CA PHE A 154 -4.39 -4.23 13.63
C PHE A 154 -5.23 -3.43 12.65
N LEU A 155 -5.55 -2.18 13.01
CA LEU A 155 -6.04 -1.22 12.03
C LEU A 155 -4.89 -0.76 11.15
N MET A 156 -4.96 -1.08 9.87
CA MET A 156 -3.92 -0.79 8.90
C MET A 156 -4.45 0.15 7.82
N GLN A 157 -3.65 1.16 7.46
CA GLN A 157 -4.01 2.10 6.40
C GLN A 157 -3.92 1.42 5.04
N LEU A 158 -5.02 1.35 4.30
CA LEU A 158 -5.05 0.93 2.91
C LEU A 158 -4.49 2.05 2.03
N ILE A 159 -3.44 1.76 1.25
CA ILE A 159 -2.73 2.76 0.45
C ILE A 159 -2.98 2.65 -1.06
N ASN A 160 -3.71 1.64 -1.53
CA ASN A 160 -4.14 1.54 -2.92
C ASN A 160 -5.67 1.42 -3.09
N PRO A 161 -6.49 2.23 -2.38
CA PRO A 161 -7.95 2.06 -2.36
C PRO A 161 -8.63 2.22 -3.73
N GLU A 162 -7.95 2.79 -4.73
CA GLU A 162 -8.50 2.95 -6.08
C GLU A 162 -8.32 1.71 -6.96
N PHE A 163 -7.48 0.74 -6.54
CA PHE A 163 -7.14 -0.45 -7.34
C PHE A 163 -6.78 -1.65 -6.45
N ASN A 164 -7.51 -1.84 -5.35
CA ASN A 164 -7.26 -2.89 -4.35
C ASN A 164 -8.11 -4.16 -4.51
N ASP A 165 -8.86 -4.30 -5.61
CA ASP A 165 -9.82 -5.39 -5.83
C ASP A 165 -9.19 -6.79 -5.72
N ILE A 166 -7.92 -6.92 -6.11
CA ILE A 166 -7.21 -8.20 -6.13
C ILE A 166 -6.06 -8.23 -5.12
N ILE A 167 -5.28 -7.16 -5.08
CA ILE A 167 -4.16 -6.99 -4.15
C ILE A 167 -4.42 -5.75 -3.31
N SER A 168 -4.61 -5.93 -2.01
CA SER A 168 -4.69 -4.82 -1.06
C SER A 168 -3.31 -4.58 -0.44
N VAL A 169 -2.86 -3.32 -0.45
CA VAL A 169 -1.56 -2.91 0.09
C VAL A 169 -1.80 -1.99 1.27
N TYR A 170 -1.21 -2.36 2.41
CA TYR A 170 -1.30 -1.60 3.64
C TYR A 170 0.04 -0.96 4.01
N TYR A 171 -0.02 0.26 4.52
CA TYR A 171 1.16 1.00 4.96
C TYR A 171 1.86 0.31 6.13
N ASP A 172 3.19 0.17 6.04
CA ASP A 172 4.03 -0.21 7.16
C ASP A 172 4.57 1.06 7.85
N PRO A 173 4.09 1.41 9.05
CA PRO A 173 4.46 2.64 9.75
C PRO A 173 5.89 2.64 10.29
N ARG A 174 6.62 1.52 10.15
CA ARG A 174 8.05 1.43 10.47
C ARG A 174 8.94 1.30 9.24
N ALA A 175 8.35 1.35 8.05
CA ALA A 175 9.10 1.21 6.83
C ALA A 175 10.06 2.40 6.64
N LYS A 176 11.26 2.08 6.17
CA LYS A 176 12.25 3.07 5.77
C LYS A 176 12.13 3.35 4.29
N GLU A 177 12.66 4.47 3.83
CA GLU A 177 12.78 4.76 2.40
C GLU A 177 14.10 4.18 1.83
N THR A 178 14.11 3.86 0.55
CA THR A 178 15.31 3.58 -0.26
C THR A 178 16.22 4.80 -0.26
N GLY A 179 17.50 4.61 0.04
CA GLY A 179 18.49 5.69 -0.10
C GLY A 179 18.75 5.94 -1.58
N GLY A 180 18.88 7.21 -1.97
CA GLY A 180 19.30 7.55 -3.32
C GLY A 180 20.81 7.71 -3.42
N PHE A 181 21.31 7.92 -4.63
CA PHE A 181 22.71 8.26 -4.88
C PHE A 181 22.83 9.76 -5.21
N SER A 182 23.71 10.49 -4.52
CA SER A 182 24.05 11.88 -4.86
C SER A 182 25.56 12.03 -5.00
N VAL A 183 26.01 12.72 -6.04
CA VAL A 183 27.43 13.02 -6.28
C VAL A 183 27.60 14.53 -6.31
N GLY A 184 28.45 15.05 -5.42
CA GLY A 184 28.97 16.42 -5.48
C GLY A 184 27.90 17.52 -5.64
N GLY A 185 26.90 17.58 -4.76
CA GLY A 185 25.86 18.62 -4.80
C GLY A 185 24.82 18.43 -5.91
N SER A 186 24.89 17.35 -6.69
CA SER A 186 23.87 17.02 -7.69
C SER A 186 22.57 16.54 -7.03
N PRO A 187 21.39 16.80 -7.64
CA PRO A 187 20.12 16.28 -7.18
C PRO A 187 20.16 14.75 -7.01
N GLN A 188 19.52 14.23 -5.96
CA GLN A 188 19.57 12.80 -5.64
C GLN A 188 18.91 11.96 -6.74
N LEU A 189 19.69 11.05 -7.33
CA LEU A 189 19.23 10.11 -8.37
C LEU A 189 18.77 8.80 -7.70
N GLY A 190 17.51 8.42 -7.95
CA GLY A 190 16.88 7.27 -7.30
C GLY A 190 16.62 7.46 -5.81
N GLY A 191 15.99 6.48 -5.16
CA GLY A 191 15.63 6.55 -3.75
C GLY A 191 14.21 7.10 -3.47
N GLY A 192 13.85 7.21 -2.19
CA GLY A 192 12.55 7.73 -1.73
C GLY A 192 11.34 6.78 -1.82
N VAL A 193 11.53 5.53 -2.27
CA VAL A 193 10.47 4.51 -2.27
C VAL A 193 10.44 3.81 -0.91
N ILE A 194 9.25 3.58 -0.35
CA ILE A 194 9.09 2.84 0.90
C ILE A 194 9.57 1.39 0.70
N LYS A 195 10.37 0.87 1.65
CA LYS A 195 11.04 -0.45 1.54
C LYS A 195 10.18 -1.64 1.93
N SER A 196 9.06 -1.42 2.59
CA SER A 196 8.17 -2.49 3.00
C SER A 196 6.71 -2.09 3.07
N TYR A 197 5.85 -3.06 2.82
CA TYR A 197 4.40 -2.97 2.97
C TYR A 197 3.86 -4.25 3.58
N TYR A 198 2.62 -4.20 4.05
CA TYR A 198 1.84 -5.43 4.24
C TYR A 198 0.96 -5.62 3.02
N VAL A 199 1.10 -6.75 2.34
CA VAL A 199 0.42 -7.03 1.07
C VAL A 199 -0.52 -8.20 1.27
N LYS A 200 -1.79 -8.01 0.93
CA LYS A 200 -2.83 -9.03 0.97
C LYS A 200 -3.23 -9.41 -0.45
N LYS A 201 -3.23 -10.70 -0.75
CA LYS A 201 -3.79 -11.28 -1.97
C LYS A 201 -4.56 -12.54 -1.59
N GLY A 202 -5.85 -12.59 -1.93
CA GLY A 202 -6.78 -13.58 -1.38
C GLY A 202 -6.85 -13.46 0.16
N ASP A 203 -6.73 -14.59 0.85
CA ASP A 203 -6.76 -14.65 2.32
C ASP A 203 -5.39 -14.47 2.98
N LYS A 204 -4.31 -14.46 2.19
CA LYS A 204 -2.95 -14.33 2.72
C LYS A 204 -2.54 -12.88 2.78
N ILE A 205 -2.11 -12.44 3.97
CA ILE A 205 -1.39 -11.19 4.18
C ILE A 205 0.07 -11.48 4.52
N MET A 206 0.99 -10.74 3.91
CA MET A 206 2.43 -10.88 4.16
C MET A 206 3.12 -9.53 4.33
N TRP A 207 4.12 -9.48 5.20
CA TRP A 207 5.05 -8.36 5.22
C TRP A 207 6.04 -8.54 4.06
N LEU A 208 5.99 -7.66 3.07
CA LEU A 208 6.82 -7.70 1.87
C LEU A 208 7.91 -6.63 1.99
N HIS A 209 9.18 -7.04 2.06
CA HIS A 209 10.33 -6.15 1.96
C HIS A 209 10.84 -6.09 0.52
N LYS A 210 11.51 -5.00 0.13
CA LYS A 210 12.12 -4.85 -1.19
C LYS A 210 13.06 -6.00 -1.57
N ASP A 211 13.75 -6.57 -0.59
CA ASP A 211 14.71 -7.65 -0.81
C ASP A 211 14.02 -8.99 -1.07
N ASP A 212 12.76 -9.13 -0.67
CA ASP A 212 11.94 -10.34 -0.84
C ASP A 212 10.99 -10.22 -2.05
N PHE A 213 11.03 -9.11 -2.78
CA PHE A 213 10.09 -8.83 -3.87
C PHE A 213 10.19 -9.86 -5.01
N GLU A 214 11.42 -10.17 -5.43
CA GLU A 214 11.65 -11.12 -6.53
C GLU A 214 11.13 -12.53 -6.17
N ASP A 215 11.41 -12.98 -4.94
CA ASP A 215 10.96 -14.29 -4.44
C ASP A 215 9.44 -14.41 -4.35
N ASN A 216 8.74 -13.28 -4.14
CA ASN A 216 7.29 -13.24 -4.03
C ASN A 216 6.58 -12.81 -5.32
N TYR A 217 7.31 -12.49 -6.39
CA TYR A 217 6.73 -12.04 -7.65
C TYR A 217 5.70 -13.04 -8.20
N ASP A 218 6.03 -14.34 -8.18
CA ASP A 218 5.16 -15.38 -8.74
C ASP A 218 3.87 -15.55 -7.90
N PHE A 219 3.93 -15.34 -6.57
CA PHE A 219 2.74 -15.29 -5.72
C PHE A 219 1.86 -14.08 -6.06
N LEU A 220 2.48 -12.92 -6.28
CA LEU A 220 1.79 -11.66 -6.54
C LEU A 220 1.14 -11.61 -7.92
N PHE A 221 1.80 -12.15 -8.95
CA PHE A 221 1.40 -11.91 -10.34
C PHE A 221 1.38 -13.16 -11.25
N GLY A 222 1.90 -14.29 -10.76
CA GLY A 222 2.17 -15.50 -11.56
C GLY A 222 0.92 -16.20 -12.12
N ASP A 223 -0.25 -15.88 -11.59
CA ASP A 223 -1.56 -16.35 -12.01
C ASP A 223 -2.14 -15.60 -13.23
N ASN A 224 -1.53 -14.50 -13.68
CA ASN A 224 -1.89 -13.82 -14.92
C ASN A 224 -0.75 -13.94 -15.96
N ALA A 225 -0.87 -14.89 -16.87
CA ALA A 225 0.17 -15.18 -17.88
C ALA A 225 0.44 -14.00 -18.83
N GLU A 226 -0.57 -13.21 -19.17
CA GLU A 226 -0.40 -12.03 -20.02
C GLU A 226 0.37 -10.93 -19.30
N PHE A 227 0.06 -10.71 -18.02
CA PHE A 227 0.80 -9.79 -17.17
C PHE A 227 2.26 -10.22 -17.03
N VAL A 228 2.51 -11.49 -16.71
CA VAL A 228 3.88 -12.04 -16.56
C VAL A 228 4.67 -11.94 -17.86
N LYS A 229 4.03 -12.14 -19.02
CA LYS A 229 4.67 -11.96 -20.33
C LYS A 229 5.06 -10.50 -20.58
N LYS A 230 4.21 -9.55 -20.16
CA LYS A 230 4.44 -8.11 -20.35
C LYS A 230 5.45 -7.54 -19.35
N TYR A 231 5.43 -8.04 -18.11
CA TYR A 231 6.21 -7.55 -16.99
C TYR A 231 7.03 -8.63 -16.29
N PRO A 232 7.87 -9.41 -17.01
CA PRO A 232 8.52 -10.59 -16.43
C PRO A 232 9.39 -10.24 -15.22
N LYS A 233 9.48 -11.18 -14.27
CA LYS A 233 10.21 -11.06 -13.01
C LYS A 233 11.61 -10.47 -13.18
N LYS A 234 12.36 -10.94 -14.19
CA LYS A 234 13.75 -10.51 -14.48
C LYS A 234 13.87 -9.10 -15.09
N SER A 235 12.75 -8.44 -15.37
CA SER A 235 12.69 -7.12 -15.98
C SER A 235 12.08 -6.05 -15.09
N VAL A 236 11.52 -6.44 -13.94
CA VAL A 236 10.90 -5.50 -13.02
C VAL A 236 11.76 -5.29 -11.79
N GLU A 237 11.60 -4.14 -11.15
CA GLU A 237 12.34 -3.76 -9.96
C GLU A 237 11.36 -3.28 -8.87
N TRP A 238 11.82 -3.24 -7.62
CA TRP A 238 11.01 -2.81 -6.47
C TRP A 238 10.35 -1.43 -6.69
N ASP A 239 11.07 -0.53 -7.35
CA ASP A 239 10.62 0.83 -7.59
C ASP A 239 9.36 0.88 -8.48
N TYR A 240 9.04 -0.21 -9.19
CA TYR A 240 7.84 -0.32 -10.02
C TYR A 240 6.65 -0.94 -9.28
N PHE A 241 6.80 -1.35 -8.02
CA PHE A 241 5.80 -2.17 -7.32
C PHE A 241 4.39 -1.56 -7.33
N SER A 242 4.26 -0.25 -7.06
CA SER A 242 2.94 0.40 -7.06
C SER A 242 2.28 0.43 -8.45
N PHE A 243 3.08 0.61 -9.50
CA PHE A 243 2.63 0.52 -10.89
C PHE A 243 2.22 -0.92 -11.24
N LEU A 244 3.02 -1.91 -10.86
CA LEU A 244 2.75 -3.32 -11.15
C LEU A 244 1.45 -3.78 -10.51
N VAL A 245 1.18 -3.39 -9.25
CA VAL A 245 -0.09 -3.68 -8.58
C VAL A 245 -1.26 -3.04 -9.33
N SER A 246 -1.15 -1.77 -9.72
CA SER A 246 -2.20 -1.09 -10.49
C SER A 246 -2.46 -1.76 -11.84
N GLN A 247 -1.41 -2.05 -12.61
CA GLN A 247 -1.54 -2.70 -13.92
C GLN A 247 -2.05 -4.13 -13.80
N TYR A 248 -1.65 -4.86 -12.76
CA TYR A 248 -2.12 -6.22 -12.54
C TYR A 248 -3.63 -6.23 -12.25
N THR A 249 -4.11 -5.31 -11.40
CA THR A 249 -5.55 -5.13 -11.16
C THR A 249 -6.28 -4.79 -12.45
N GLU A 250 -5.79 -3.82 -13.23
CA GLU A 250 -6.40 -3.43 -14.51
C GLU A 250 -6.47 -4.60 -15.51
N MET A 251 -5.37 -5.31 -15.72
CA MET A 251 -5.28 -6.42 -16.70
C MET A 251 -6.01 -7.68 -16.27
N THR A 252 -6.40 -7.81 -15.00
CA THR A 252 -7.13 -8.99 -14.50
C THR A 252 -8.64 -8.73 -14.41
N ASN A 253 -9.05 -7.47 -14.24
CA ASN A 253 -10.45 -7.06 -14.23
C ASN A 253 -11.02 -6.73 -15.61
N GLY A 254 -10.16 -6.35 -16.58
CA GLY A 254 -10.53 -6.06 -17.97
C GLY A 254 -10.60 -7.31 -18.84
#